data_AF-A0A8S0PV19-F1
#
_entry.id   AF-A0A8S0PV19-F1
#
_cell.length_a   1.000
_cell.length_b   1.000
_cell.length_c   1.000
_cell.angle_alpha   90.00
_cell.angle_beta   90.00
_cell.angle_gamma   90.00
#
_symmetry.space_group_name_H-M   'P 1'
#
loop_
_entity.id
_entity.type
_entity.pdbx_description
1 polymer ?
#
loop_
_entity_poly.entity_id
_entity_poly.type
_entity_poly.pdbx_seq_one_letter_code
_entity_poly.pdbx_strand_id
1 'polypeptide(L)'
;MMIAKQRLREARIQAIDYLILLLAGACLGSIAKASDESFGAPGYTYTVIATSLLCKIAALRTFSLDKLQYRRERASGISSLAYFVAKDTVDHFNTLIKPLVYLSMFFFFSNPRSTFLDNYIVLLCLIYCVTGIAYALAIFLEPGPSQLCSVLLPVIFTLLSTQPKDSKFMKIATDLLYPSWALEAFIVSNAKRYYGVWLIQRCGALLRTGYDLHHWALCISRLMLAGTACRALAFFGMLTLQKK
;
A
#
# COMPACT_ATOMS: atom_id res chain seq x y z
N MET A 1 2.98 -22.77 -28.31
CA MET A 1 3.68 -23.36 -27.13
C MET A 1 4.41 -22.31 -26.27
N MET A 2 5.08 -21.30 -26.83
CA MET A 2 5.76 -20.25 -26.03
C MET A 2 4.79 -19.36 -25.22
N ILE A 3 3.65 -18.96 -25.80
CA ILE A 3 2.64 -18.14 -25.11
C ILE A 3 2.06 -18.87 -23.88
N ALA A 4 1.76 -20.17 -24.00
CA ALA A 4 1.26 -20.98 -22.90
C ALA A 4 2.28 -21.09 -21.74
N LYS A 5 3.58 -21.26 -22.05
CA LYS A 5 4.66 -21.27 -21.05
C LYS A 5 4.79 -19.91 -20.35
N GLN A 6 4.63 -18.81 -21.08
CA GLN A 6 4.68 -17.47 -20.50
C GLN A 6 3.49 -17.21 -19.57
N ARG A 7 2.27 -17.55 -19.98
CA ARG A 7 1.06 -17.44 -19.14
C ARG A 7 1.16 -18.29 -17.88
N LEU A 8 1.69 -19.50 -17.99
CA LEU A 8 1.91 -20.37 -16.83
C LEU A 8 2.93 -19.76 -15.85
N ARG A 9 3.99 -19.12 -16.35
CA ARG A 9 4.98 -18.43 -15.51
C ARG A 9 4.39 -17.21 -14.81
N GLU A 10 3.60 -16.40 -15.51
CA GLU A 10 2.89 -15.24 -14.96
C GLU A 10 1.91 -15.67 -13.86
N ALA A 11 1.10 -16.70 -14.11
CA ALA A 11 0.16 -17.25 -13.13
C ALA A 11 0.89 -17.80 -11.89
N ARG A 12 2.03 -18.50 -12.08
CA ARG A 12 2.85 -18.99 -10.97
C ARG A 12 3.36 -17.86 -10.08
N ILE A 13 3.82 -16.75 -10.67
CA ILE A 13 4.33 -15.60 -9.90
C ILE A 13 3.19 -14.97 -9.09
N GLN A 14 2.01 -14.79 -9.70
CA GLN A 14 0.83 -14.28 -8.99
C GLN A 14 0.40 -15.19 -7.84
N ALA A 15 0.39 -16.52 -8.06
CA ALA A 15 0.07 -17.48 -7.01
C ALA A 15 1.05 -17.41 -5.82
N ILE A 16 2.35 -17.25 -6.09
CA ILE A 16 3.37 -17.06 -5.06
C ILE A 16 3.12 -15.75 -4.29
N ASP A 17 2.82 -14.65 -4.98
CA ASP A 17 2.53 -13.37 -4.32
C ASP A 17 1.31 -13.47 -3.40
N TYR A 18 0.24 -14.18 -3.81
CA TYR A 18 -0.93 -14.43 -2.96
C TYR A 18 -0.62 -15.34 -1.77
N LEU A 19 0.19 -16.38 -1.97
CA LEU A 19 0.61 -17.28 -0.89
C LEU A 19 1.44 -16.53 0.17
N ILE A 20 2.36 -15.67 -0.26
CA ILE A 20 3.16 -14.84 0.65
C ILE A 20 2.26 -13.87 1.42
N LEU A 21 1.26 -13.26 0.78
CA LEU A 21 0.30 -12.39 1.46
C LEU A 21 -0.56 -13.15 2.49
N LEU A 22 -0.99 -14.37 2.18
CA LEU A 22 -1.71 -15.24 3.13
C LEU A 22 -0.84 -15.57 4.34
N LEU A 23 0.40 -16.01 4.11
CA LEU A 23 1.35 -16.33 5.18
C LEU A 23 1.67 -15.09 6.02
N ALA A 24 1.88 -13.94 5.39
CA ALA A 24 2.09 -12.67 6.10
C ALA A 24 0.88 -12.30 6.97
N GLY A 25 -0.34 -12.43 6.43
CA GLY A 25 -1.58 -12.20 7.17
C GLY A 25 -1.77 -13.15 8.35
N ALA A 26 -1.42 -14.43 8.19
CA ALA A 26 -1.51 -15.43 9.25
C ALA A 26 -0.46 -15.20 10.37
N CYS A 27 0.80 -14.93 9.99
CA CYS A 27 1.88 -14.65 10.94
C CYS A 27 1.62 -13.36 11.71
N LEU A 28 1.34 -12.26 11.00
CA LEU A 28 1.05 -10.97 11.64
C LEU A 28 -0.26 -11.03 12.41
N GLY A 29 -1.25 -11.77 11.92
CA GLY A 29 -2.52 -11.96 12.60
C GLY A 29 -2.36 -12.69 13.95
N SER A 30 -1.45 -13.67 14.01
CA SER A 30 -1.13 -14.42 15.22
C SER A 30 -0.34 -13.59 16.24
N ILE A 31 0.57 -12.74 15.76
CA ILE A 31 1.39 -11.84 16.60
C ILE A 31 0.54 -10.66 17.11
N ALA A 32 -0.33 -10.11 16.27
CA ALA A 32 -1.17 -8.96 16.55
C ALA A 32 -2.42 -9.29 17.38
N LYS A 33 -2.34 -10.28 18.27
CA LYS A 33 -3.42 -10.64 19.19
C LYS A 33 -3.89 -9.36 19.86
N ALA A 34 -5.16 -9.00 19.65
CA ALA A 34 -5.69 -7.69 20.02
C ALA A 34 -5.61 -7.49 21.55
N SER A 35 -4.54 -6.87 22.03
CA SER A 35 -4.47 -6.40 23.40
C SER A 35 -5.30 -5.13 23.51
N ASP A 36 -6.32 -5.15 24.35
CA ASP A 36 -7.26 -4.03 24.50
C ASP A 36 -6.58 -2.73 24.99
N GLU A 37 -5.37 -2.82 25.55
CA GLU A 37 -4.61 -1.67 26.05
C GLU A 37 -4.00 -0.80 24.94
N SER A 38 -3.71 -1.38 23.76
CA SER A 38 -3.00 -0.69 22.66
C SER A 38 -3.83 -0.49 21.40
N PHE A 39 -5.13 -0.84 21.44
CA PHE A 39 -6.04 -0.77 20.29
C PHE A 39 -5.53 -1.50 19.03
N GLY A 40 -4.63 -2.47 19.17
CA GLY A 40 -4.01 -3.16 18.04
C GLY A 40 -3.11 -2.28 17.16
N ALA A 41 -2.72 -1.09 17.64
CA ALA A 41 -1.83 -0.16 16.93
C ALA A 41 -0.54 -0.79 16.37
N PRO A 42 0.21 -1.66 17.11
CA PRO A 42 1.39 -2.32 16.54
C PRO A 42 1.02 -3.27 15.38
N GLY A 43 -0.12 -3.97 15.47
CA GLY A 43 -0.60 -4.87 14.42
C GLY A 43 -0.91 -4.15 13.11
N TYR A 44 -1.56 -2.98 13.18
CA TYR A 44 -1.80 -2.14 12.00
C TYR A 44 -0.51 -1.58 11.42
N THR A 45 0.48 -1.26 12.26
CA THR A 45 1.80 -0.78 11.80
C THR A 45 2.53 -1.85 10.99
N TYR A 46 2.59 -3.08 11.49
CA TYR A 46 3.19 -4.18 10.74
C TYR A 46 2.41 -4.52 9.46
N THR A 47 1.07 -4.41 9.52
CA THR A 47 0.20 -4.58 8.35
C THR A 47 0.53 -3.56 7.26
N VAL A 48 0.65 -2.28 7.61
CA VAL A 48 1.01 -1.22 6.65
C VAL A 48 2.37 -1.50 6.02
N ILE A 49 3.37 -1.91 6.81
CA ILE A 49 4.72 -2.23 6.30
C ILE A 49 4.68 -3.43 5.35
N ALA A 50 4.13 -4.56 5.80
CA ALA A 50 4.15 -5.82 5.06
C ALA A 50 3.37 -5.71 3.75
N THR A 51 2.14 -5.20 3.80
CA THR A 51 1.30 -5.07 2.60
C THR A 51 1.88 -4.04 1.63
N SER A 52 2.44 -2.93 2.13
CA SER A 52 3.10 -1.95 1.27
C SER A 52 4.29 -2.55 0.54
N LEU A 53 5.20 -3.23 1.25
CA LEU A 53 6.41 -3.81 0.68
C LEU A 53 6.07 -4.90 -0.36
N LEU A 54 5.21 -5.86 0.01
CA LEU A 54 4.83 -6.97 -0.88
C LEU A 54 4.12 -6.46 -2.14
N CYS A 55 3.23 -5.48 -1.99
CA CYS A 55 2.53 -4.91 -3.14
C CYS A 55 3.44 -4.05 -4.03
N LYS A 56 4.42 -3.30 -3.46
CA LYS A 56 5.39 -2.57 -4.28
C LYS A 56 6.22 -3.51 -5.13
N ILE A 57 6.79 -4.56 -4.54
CA ILE A 57 7.63 -5.51 -5.27
C ILE A 57 6.85 -6.12 -6.44
N ALA A 58 5.59 -6.50 -6.20
CA ALA A 58 4.75 -7.07 -7.25
C ALA A 58 4.43 -6.06 -8.37
N ALA A 59 4.03 -4.83 -8.03
CA ALA A 59 3.72 -3.79 -9.01
C ALA A 59 4.96 -3.25 -9.76
N LEU A 60 6.13 -3.33 -9.13
CA LEU A 60 7.39 -2.94 -9.75
C LEU A 60 7.71 -3.81 -10.97
N ARG A 61 7.39 -5.11 -10.91
CA ARG A 61 7.67 -6.07 -11.99
C ARG A 61 6.94 -5.70 -13.28
N THR A 62 5.77 -5.08 -13.19
CA THR A 62 4.93 -4.69 -14.34
C THR A 62 5.64 -3.72 -15.29
N PHE A 63 6.37 -2.73 -14.76
CA PHE A 63 7.04 -1.72 -15.58
C PHE A 63 8.57 -1.88 -15.67
N SER A 64 9.20 -2.58 -14.72
CA SER A 64 10.65 -2.76 -14.72
C SER A 64 11.15 -3.76 -15.77
N LEU A 65 10.40 -4.83 -16.05
CA LEU A 65 10.78 -5.87 -17.01
C LEU A 65 10.37 -5.56 -18.46
N ASP A 66 9.35 -4.72 -18.65
CA ASP A 66 8.71 -4.51 -19.95
C ASP A 66 9.23 -3.27 -20.71
N LYS A 67 10.34 -2.64 -20.28
CA LYS A 67 10.88 -1.43 -20.95
C LYS A 67 11.21 -1.68 -22.44
N LEU A 68 11.74 -2.85 -22.77
CA LEU A 68 12.03 -3.26 -24.15
C LEU A 68 10.75 -3.54 -24.94
N GLN A 69 9.76 -4.20 -24.32
CA GLN A 69 8.49 -4.51 -24.95
C GLN A 69 7.72 -3.21 -25.27
N TYR A 70 7.70 -2.27 -24.34
CA TYR A 70 7.15 -0.94 -24.55
C TYR A 70 7.79 -0.24 -25.76
N ARG A 71 9.13 -0.23 -25.87
CA ARG A 71 9.82 0.38 -27.02
C ARG A 71 9.40 -0.25 -28.36
N ARG A 72 9.23 -1.58 -28.39
CA ARG A 72 8.77 -2.31 -29.59
C ARG A 72 7.33 -1.99 -29.95
N GLU A 73 6.42 -2.04 -28.99
CA GLU A 73 5.00 -1.72 -29.20
C GLU A 73 4.78 -0.26 -29.63
N ARG A 74 5.63 0.64 -29.14
CA ARG A 74 5.68 2.04 -29.59
C ARG A 74 6.17 2.19 -31.02
N ALA A 75 7.19 1.45 -31.44
CA ALA A 75 7.66 1.46 -32.83
C ALA A 75 6.57 0.97 -33.80
N SER A 76 5.69 0.08 -33.34
CA SER A 76 4.50 -0.38 -34.07
C SER A 76 3.31 0.61 -34.03
N GLY A 77 3.47 1.80 -33.43
CA GLY A 77 2.46 2.87 -33.44
C GLY A 77 1.44 2.86 -32.30
N ILE A 78 1.58 2.01 -31.27
CA ILE A 78 0.65 1.98 -30.13
C ILE A 78 0.80 3.25 -29.28
N SER A 79 -0.29 3.87 -28.81
CA SER A 79 -0.25 5.07 -27.97
C SER A 79 0.26 4.77 -26.53
N SER A 80 1.00 5.70 -25.91
CA SER A 80 1.65 5.45 -24.60
C SER A 80 0.61 5.45 -23.49
N LEU A 81 -0.46 6.21 -23.70
CA LEU A 81 -1.61 6.26 -22.81
C LEU A 81 -2.38 4.94 -22.87
N ALA A 82 -2.63 4.37 -24.05
CA ALA A 82 -3.26 3.06 -24.16
C ALA A 82 -2.42 1.96 -23.48
N TYR A 83 -1.09 1.99 -23.67
CA TYR A 83 -0.19 1.06 -22.98
C TYR A 83 -0.26 1.19 -21.46
N PHE A 84 -0.15 2.42 -20.94
CA PHE A 84 -0.19 2.70 -19.50
C PHE A 84 -1.53 2.29 -18.88
N VAL A 85 -2.65 2.69 -19.50
CA VAL A 85 -4.00 2.36 -19.01
C VAL A 85 -4.26 0.85 -19.06
N ALA A 86 -3.82 0.16 -20.12
CA ALA A 86 -3.97 -1.29 -20.21
C ALA A 86 -3.24 -2.01 -19.06
N LYS A 87 -2.00 -1.61 -18.77
CA LYS A 87 -1.20 -2.17 -17.66
C LYS A 87 -1.77 -1.80 -16.30
N ASP A 88 -2.16 -0.55 -16.09
CA ASP A 88 -2.77 -0.08 -14.84
C ASP A 88 -4.09 -0.81 -14.56
N THR A 89 -4.92 -1.06 -15.58
CA THR A 89 -6.18 -1.81 -15.42
C THR A 89 -5.94 -3.25 -14.96
N VAL A 90 -4.96 -3.95 -15.54
CA VAL A 90 -4.60 -5.32 -15.14
C VAL A 90 -4.09 -5.37 -13.70
N ASP A 91 -3.24 -4.40 -13.32
CA ASP A 91 -2.74 -4.30 -11.96
C ASP A 91 -3.82 -3.84 -10.95
N HIS A 92 -4.84 -3.11 -11.41
CA HIS A 92 -5.95 -2.71 -10.57
C HIS A 92 -6.75 -3.92 -10.08
N PHE A 93 -6.99 -4.93 -10.93
CA PHE A 93 -7.60 -6.19 -10.50
C PHE A 93 -6.79 -6.89 -9.40
N ASN A 94 -5.46 -6.95 -9.56
CA ASN A 94 -4.59 -7.50 -8.53
C ASN A 94 -4.60 -6.65 -7.24
N THR A 95 -4.74 -5.33 -7.37
CA THR A 95 -4.83 -4.39 -6.25
C THR A 95 -6.12 -4.54 -5.44
N LEU A 96 -7.21 -5.03 -6.04
CA LEU A 96 -8.46 -5.32 -5.34
C LEU A 96 -8.40 -6.65 -4.56
N ILE A 97 -7.77 -7.66 -5.13
CA ILE A 97 -7.74 -9.03 -4.58
C ILE A 97 -6.70 -9.17 -3.47
N LYS A 98 -5.49 -8.64 -3.65
CA LYS A 98 -4.39 -8.72 -2.66
C LYS A 98 -4.77 -8.27 -1.23
N PRO A 99 -5.41 -7.10 -1.02
CA PRO A 99 -5.86 -6.70 0.30
C PRO A 99 -6.91 -7.64 0.87
N LEU A 100 -7.83 -8.16 0.05
CA LEU A 100 -8.86 -9.11 0.50
C LEU A 100 -8.22 -10.41 1.03
N VAL A 101 -7.26 -10.95 0.29
CA VAL A 101 -6.53 -12.16 0.66
C VAL A 101 -5.77 -11.96 1.97
N TYR A 102 -5.03 -10.86 2.12
CA TYR A 102 -4.32 -10.55 3.37
C TYR A 102 -5.28 -10.38 4.54
N LEU A 103 -6.34 -9.57 4.36
CA LEU A 103 -7.26 -9.21 5.43
C LEU A 103 -8.05 -10.40 5.93
N SER A 104 -8.40 -11.36 5.05
CA SER A 104 -9.11 -12.58 5.42
C SER A 104 -8.36 -13.40 6.48
N MET A 105 -7.04 -13.60 6.30
CA MET A 105 -6.21 -14.30 7.28
C MET A 105 -5.96 -13.44 8.52
N PHE A 106 -5.67 -12.15 8.34
CA PHE A 106 -5.44 -11.26 9.47
C PHE A 106 -6.64 -11.21 10.43
N PHE A 107 -7.86 -11.10 9.90
CA PHE A 107 -9.08 -11.10 10.72
C PHE A 107 -9.33 -12.43 11.41
N PHE A 108 -9.08 -13.55 10.73
CA PHE A 108 -9.27 -14.89 11.28
C PHE A 108 -8.40 -15.12 12.54
N PHE A 109 -7.14 -14.66 12.50
CA PHE A 109 -6.20 -14.86 13.62
C PHE A 109 -6.25 -13.76 14.68
N SER A 110 -6.41 -12.48 14.30
CA SER A 110 -6.37 -11.37 15.25
C SER A 110 -7.72 -11.04 15.91
N ASN A 111 -8.86 -11.40 15.29
CA ASN A 111 -10.21 -11.00 15.73
C ASN A 111 -10.32 -9.52 16.17
N PRO A 112 -9.94 -8.55 15.33
CA PRO A 112 -10.08 -7.13 15.69
C PRO A 112 -11.56 -6.74 15.83
N ARG A 113 -11.89 -5.83 16.74
CA ARG A 113 -13.26 -5.30 16.91
C ARG A 113 -13.76 -4.42 15.76
N SER A 114 -12.87 -3.97 14.87
CA SER A 114 -13.19 -3.10 13.74
C SER A 114 -13.91 -3.86 12.63
N THR A 115 -14.74 -3.16 11.85
CA THR A 115 -15.44 -3.73 10.69
C THR A 115 -14.45 -4.21 9.62
N PHE A 116 -14.72 -5.37 9.01
CA PHE A 116 -13.92 -5.86 7.88
C PHE A 116 -13.92 -4.87 6.71
N LEU A 117 -15.08 -4.28 6.40
CA LEU A 117 -15.24 -3.36 5.26
C LEU A 117 -14.41 -2.08 5.43
N ASP A 118 -14.41 -1.47 6.62
CA ASP A 118 -13.67 -0.22 6.87
C ASP A 118 -12.16 -0.43 6.72
N ASN A 119 -11.64 -1.54 7.26
CA ASN A 119 -10.23 -1.92 7.11
C ASN A 119 -9.88 -2.28 5.65
N TYR A 120 -10.81 -2.92 4.94
CA TYR A 120 -10.63 -3.24 3.53
C TYR A 120 -10.51 -1.97 2.68
N ILE A 121 -11.36 -0.97 2.90
CA ILE A 121 -11.31 0.31 2.20
C ILE A 121 -9.96 1.01 2.45
N VAL A 122 -9.51 1.09 3.70
CA VAL A 122 -8.23 1.71 4.05
C VAL A 122 -7.07 0.97 3.37
N LEU A 123 -7.06 -0.37 3.40
CA LEU A 123 -6.00 -1.18 2.82
C LEU A 123 -5.99 -1.09 1.29
N LEU A 124 -7.16 -1.02 0.66
CA LEU A 124 -7.31 -0.82 -0.79
C LEU A 124 -6.74 0.54 -1.20
N CYS A 125 -7.09 1.62 -0.50
CA CYS A 125 -6.55 2.96 -0.77
C CYS A 125 -5.03 3.03 -0.55
N LEU A 126 -4.53 2.35 0.49
CA LEU A 126 -3.09 2.23 0.74
C LEU A 126 -2.38 1.53 -0.42
N ILE A 127 -2.86 0.36 -0.84
CA ILE A 127 -2.24 -0.40 -1.95
C ILE A 127 -2.36 0.39 -3.26
N TYR A 128 -3.46 1.09 -3.49
CA TYR A 128 -3.60 1.99 -4.62
C TYR A 128 -2.54 3.11 -4.62
N CYS A 129 -2.26 3.74 -3.48
CA CYS A 129 -1.19 4.73 -3.36
C CYS A 129 0.20 4.10 -3.60
N VAL A 130 0.43 2.96 -2.99
CA VAL A 130 1.70 2.24 -2.99
C VAL A 130 2.09 1.76 -4.39
N THR A 131 1.14 1.25 -5.16
CA THR A 131 1.32 0.83 -6.55
C THR A 131 1.70 2.00 -7.45
N GLY A 132 1.08 3.18 -7.26
CA GLY A 132 1.46 4.40 -7.98
C GLY A 132 2.91 4.81 -7.73
N ILE A 133 3.38 4.73 -6.48
CA ILE A 133 4.79 5.01 -6.13
C ILE A 133 5.71 3.97 -6.79
N ALA A 134 5.33 2.69 -6.80
CA ALA A 134 6.12 1.64 -7.44
C ALA A 134 6.30 1.89 -8.94
N TYR A 135 5.26 2.38 -9.64
CA TYR A 135 5.36 2.74 -11.05
C TYR A 135 6.33 3.88 -11.31
N ALA A 136 6.30 4.93 -10.48
CA ALA A 136 7.27 6.01 -10.59
C ALA A 136 8.70 5.49 -10.41
N LEU A 137 8.95 4.66 -9.40
CA LEU A 137 10.28 4.06 -9.17
C LEU A 137 10.71 3.17 -10.35
N ALA A 138 9.81 2.32 -10.87
CA ALA A 138 10.12 1.41 -11.97
C ALA A 138 10.53 2.17 -13.26
N ILE A 139 9.98 3.35 -13.47
CA ILE A 139 10.24 4.17 -14.65
C ILE A 139 11.55 4.95 -14.49
N PHE A 140 11.73 5.66 -13.37
CA PHE A 140 12.90 6.51 -13.14
C PHE A 140 14.18 5.72 -12.83
N LEU A 141 14.08 4.54 -12.23
CA LEU A 141 15.23 3.74 -11.82
C LEU A 141 15.36 2.44 -12.65
N GLU A 142 16.57 1.89 -12.63
CA GLU A 142 16.86 0.53 -13.11
C GLU A 142 16.26 -0.55 -12.19
N PRO A 143 16.00 -1.78 -12.69
CA PRO A 143 15.31 -2.81 -11.91
C PRO A 143 15.99 -3.16 -10.59
N GLY A 144 17.32 -3.11 -10.51
CA GLY A 144 18.09 -3.35 -9.28
C GLY A 144 17.81 -2.30 -8.19
N PRO A 145 18.21 -1.03 -8.37
CA PRO A 145 17.99 0.00 -7.36
C PRO A 145 16.51 0.26 -7.07
N SER A 146 15.63 0.09 -8.06
CA SER A 146 14.19 0.24 -7.89
C SER A 146 13.58 -0.77 -6.91
N GLN A 147 14.11 -2.00 -6.86
CA GLN A 147 13.67 -3.02 -5.89
C GLN A 147 14.08 -2.64 -4.47
N LEU A 148 15.33 -2.18 -4.29
CA LEU A 148 15.83 -1.73 -2.99
C LEU A 148 15.01 -0.54 -2.45
N CYS A 149 14.74 0.48 -3.28
CA CYS A 149 13.89 1.60 -2.91
C CYS A 149 12.46 1.16 -2.59
N SER A 150 11.92 0.18 -3.33
CA SER A 150 10.57 -0.35 -3.07
C SER A 150 10.44 -1.02 -1.70
N VAL A 151 11.50 -1.66 -1.23
CA VAL A 151 11.56 -2.30 0.09
C VAL A 151 11.84 -1.29 1.19
N LEU A 152 12.79 -0.39 0.97
CA LEU A 152 13.27 0.54 1.99
C LEU A 152 12.27 1.66 2.30
N LEU A 153 11.61 2.21 1.28
CA LEU A 153 10.71 3.36 1.44
C LEU A 153 9.51 3.08 2.38
N PRO A 154 8.76 1.96 2.26
CA PRO A 154 7.72 1.63 3.23
C PRO A 154 8.21 1.57 4.67
N VAL A 155 9.38 0.97 4.89
CA VAL A 155 9.94 0.79 6.23
C VAL A 155 10.32 2.15 6.82
N ILE A 156 11.15 2.94 6.11
CA ILE A 156 11.60 4.25 6.58
C ILE A 156 10.40 5.17 6.83
N PHE A 157 9.46 5.25 5.88
CA PHE A 157 8.31 6.14 6.01
C PHE A 157 7.36 5.73 7.13
N THR A 158 7.18 4.43 7.37
CA THR A 158 6.35 3.97 8.49
C THR A 158 7.05 4.23 9.82
N LEU A 159 8.37 4.00 9.91
CA LEU A 159 9.15 4.32 11.11
C LEU A 159 9.10 5.81 11.43
N LEU A 160 9.30 6.68 10.44
CA LEU A 160 9.15 8.13 10.60
C LEU A 160 7.72 8.52 11.03
N SER A 161 6.71 7.78 10.58
CA SER A 161 5.32 8.01 10.98
C SER A 161 5.04 7.64 12.43
N THR A 162 5.83 6.73 13.01
CA THR A 162 5.67 6.26 14.40
C THR A 162 6.51 7.04 15.43
N GLN A 163 7.44 7.89 15.00
CA GLN A 163 8.28 8.69 15.90
C GLN A 163 7.49 9.86 16.53
N PRO A 164 7.85 10.29 17.76
CA PRO A 164 7.22 11.43 18.41
C PRO A 164 7.43 12.73 17.62
N LYS A 165 6.38 13.55 17.55
CA LYS A 165 6.30 14.78 16.74
C LYS A 165 6.95 15.98 17.45
N ASP A 166 8.22 15.88 17.81
CA ASP A 166 8.90 16.86 18.67
C ASP A 166 9.24 18.17 17.93
N SER A 167 9.56 18.11 16.64
CA SER A 167 9.92 19.29 15.84
C SER A 167 8.86 19.65 14.79
N LYS A 168 8.78 20.95 14.42
CA LYS A 168 7.88 21.43 13.34
C LYS A 168 8.17 20.74 12.00
N PHE A 169 9.44 20.47 11.71
CA PHE A 169 9.85 19.75 10.51
C PHE A 169 9.34 18.32 10.52
N MET A 170 9.47 17.62 11.65
CA MET A 170 8.96 16.25 11.78
C MET A 170 7.44 16.21 11.61
N LYS A 171 6.70 17.18 12.18
CA LYS A 171 5.25 17.29 12.00
C LYS A 171 4.85 17.39 10.52
N ILE A 172 5.51 18.26 9.76
CA ILE A 172 5.24 18.43 8.32
C ILE A 172 5.61 17.17 7.55
N ALA A 173 6.77 16.58 7.85
CA ALA A 173 7.22 15.36 7.18
C ALA A 173 6.24 14.21 7.42
N THR A 174 5.83 13.98 8.67
CA THR A 174 4.83 12.98 9.03
C THR A 174 3.47 13.24 8.36
N ASP A 175 3.01 14.50 8.31
CA ASP A 175 1.73 14.84 7.68
C ASP A 175 1.72 14.69 6.15
N LEU A 176 2.90 14.61 5.49
CA LEU A 176 3.01 14.36 4.06
C LEU A 176 3.15 12.86 3.71
N LEU A 177 3.37 12.00 4.72
CA LEU A 177 3.71 10.59 4.52
C LEU A 177 2.45 9.71 4.45
N TYR A 178 2.34 8.91 3.37
CA TYR A 178 1.20 8.00 3.20
C TYR A 178 1.00 6.99 4.34
N PRO A 179 2.03 6.44 5.03
CA PRO A 179 1.80 5.55 6.17
C PRO A 179 1.16 6.26 7.36
N SER A 180 1.36 7.57 7.53
CA SER A 180 0.73 8.34 8.60
C SER A 180 -0.79 8.41 8.42
N TRP A 181 -1.25 8.77 7.22
CA TRP A 181 -2.69 8.81 6.92
C TRP A 181 -3.32 7.41 6.99
N ALA A 182 -2.60 6.36 6.56
CA ALA A 182 -3.09 5.00 6.63
C ALA A 182 -3.21 4.50 8.09
N LEU A 183 -2.19 4.73 8.91
CA LEU A 183 -2.19 4.38 10.33
C LEU A 183 -3.30 5.10 11.08
N GLU A 184 -3.47 6.40 10.85
CA GLU A 184 -4.55 7.18 11.42
C GLU A 184 -5.92 6.60 11.03
N ALA A 185 -6.13 6.30 9.74
CA ALA A 185 -7.39 5.72 9.27
C ALA A 185 -7.68 4.34 9.91
N PHE A 186 -6.66 3.48 10.07
CA PHE A 186 -6.81 2.19 10.75
C PHE A 186 -7.18 2.34 12.23
N ILE A 187 -6.46 3.22 12.95
CA ILE A 187 -6.69 3.45 14.38
C ILE A 187 -8.04 4.11 14.62
N VAL A 188 -8.42 5.09 13.81
CA VAL A 188 -9.73 5.77 13.90
C VAL A 188 -10.87 4.78 13.61
N SER A 189 -10.72 3.91 12.61
CA SER A 189 -11.70 2.85 12.31
C SER A 189 -11.91 1.93 13.51
N ASN A 190 -10.83 1.51 14.16
CA ASN A 190 -10.93 0.66 15.34
C ASN A 190 -11.51 1.42 16.54
N ALA A 191 -11.06 2.66 16.78
CA ALA A 191 -11.49 3.50 17.90
C ALA A 191 -12.99 3.82 17.87
N LYS A 192 -13.61 3.98 16.68
CA LYS A 192 -15.06 4.19 16.53
C LYS A 192 -15.91 3.07 17.12
N ARG A 193 -15.35 1.87 17.36
CA ARG A 193 -16.09 0.73 17.91
C ARG A 193 -15.87 0.51 19.41
N TYR A 194 -15.00 1.28 20.05
CA TYR A 194 -14.84 1.25 21.50
C TYR A 194 -15.80 2.25 22.17
N TYR A 195 -16.76 1.70 22.91
CA TYR A 195 -17.77 2.41 23.72
C TYR A 195 -17.78 1.88 25.16
N GLY A 196 -18.41 2.62 26.08
CA GLY A 196 -18.55 2.23 27.48
C GLY A 196 -17.25 2.41 28.27
N VAL A 197 -16.83 1.39 29.02
CA VAL A 197 -15.67 1.43 29.93
C VAL A 197 -14.37 1.82 29.20
N TRP A 198 -14.28 1.50 27.91
CA TRP A 198 -13.12 1.76 27.06
C TRP A 198 -13.05 3.20 26.49
N LEU A 199 -14.01 4.07 26.83
CA LEU A 199 -14.06 5.44 26.32
C LEU A 199 -12.89 6.30 26.84
N ILE A 200 -12.49 6.09 28.10
CA ILE A 200 -11.35 6.81 28.72
C ILE A 200 -10.03 6.42 28.05
N GLN A 201 -9.83 5.12 27.81
CA GLN A 201 -8.64 4.63 27.08
C GLN A 201 -8.63 5.11 25.63
N ARG A 202 -9.80 5.17 24.96
CA ARG A 202 -9.93 5.74 23.61
C ARG A 202 -9.50 7.21 23.59
N CYS A 203 -10.05 8.04 24.47
CA CYS A 203 -9.68 9.45 24.54
C CYS A 203 -8.20 9.64 24.88
N GLY A 204 -7.65 8.81 25.78
CA GLY A 204 -6.21 8.82 26.09
C GLY A 204 -5.33 8.44 24.90
N ALA A 205 -5.71 7.44 24.11
CA ALA A 205 -4.97 7.03 22.92
C ALA A 205 -5.06 8.07 21.78
N LEU A 206 -6.25 8.65 21.55
CA LEU A 206 -6.43 9.73 20.57
C LEU A 206 -5.67 11.00 20.98
N LEU A 207 -5.68 11.35 22.26
CA LEU A 207 -4.93 12.50 22.76
C LEU A 207 -3.41 12.32 22.63
N ARG A 208 -2.90 11.11 22.88
CA ARG A 208 -1.46 10.80 22.72
C ARG A 208 -1.00 10.84 21.26
N THR A 209 -1.87 10.46 20.34
CA THR A 209 -1.55 10.40 18.90
C THR A 209 -1.91 11.69 18.15
N GLY A 210 -2.81 12.49 18.71
CA GLY A 210 -3.37 13.68 18.09
C GLY A 210 -4.32 13.37 16.93
N TYR A 211 -4.92 12.17 16.91
CA TYR A 211 -5.82 11.73 15.84
C TYR A 211 -7.27 12.10 16.12
N ASP A 212 -7.96 12.55 15.08
CA ASP A 212 -9.33 12.99 15.15
C ASP A 212 -10.28 12.03 14.42
N LEU A 213 -11.41 11.71 15.05
CA LEU A 213 -12.38 10.74 14.51
C LEU A 213 -13.04 11.17 13.19
N HIS A 214 -13.13 12.48 12.96
CA HIS A 214 -13.71 13.05 11.74
C HIS A 214 -12.75 13.02 10.54
N HIS A 215 -11.45 12.82 10.76
CA HIS A 215 -10.45 12.87 9.68
C HIS A 215 -10.37 11.58 8.85
N TRP A 216 -11.13 10.53 9.19
CA TRP A 216 -11.10 9.26 8.45
C TRP A 216 -11.32 9.42 6.93
N ALA A 217 -12.32 10.21 6.53
CA ALA A 217 -12.58 10.47 5.10
C ALA A 217 -11.48 11.32 4.45
N LEU A 218 -10.89 12.27 5.19
CA LEU A 218 -9.80 13.10 4.72
C LEU A 218 -8.53 12.27 4.51
N CYS A 219 -8.19 11.35 5.42
CA CYS A 219 -7.05 10.44 5.27
C CYS A 219 -7.19 9.57 4.00
N ILE A 220 -8.39 9.02 3.76
CA ILE A 220 -8.68 8.25 2.55
C ILE A 220 -8.56 9.11 1.29
N SER A 221 -9.10 10.34 1.30
CA SER A 221 -8.97 11.24 0.15
C SER A 221 -7.52 11.61 -0.14
N ARG A 222 -6.69 11.85 0.89
CA ARG A 222 -5.26 12.16 0.74
C ARG A 222 -4.50 10.97 0.16
N LEU A 223 -4.79 9.74 0.59
CA LEU A 223 -4.22 8.52 0.02
C LEU A 223 -4.56 8.35 -1.46
N MET A 224 -5.83 8.58 -1.84
CA MET A 224 -6.28 8.49 -3.23
C MET A 224 -5.64 9.58 -4.11
N LEU A 225 -5.55 10.82 -3.60
CA LEU A 225 -4.88 11.93 -4.30
C LEU A 225 -3.39 11.65 -4.48
N ALA A 226 -2.69 11.13 -3.47
CA ALA A 226 -1.29 10.76 -3.61
C ALA A 226 -1.09 9.62 -4.64
N GLY A 227 -1.98 8.62 -4.63
CA GLY A 227 -1.94 7.53 -5.61
C GLY A 227 -2.17 7.96 -7.06
N THR A 228 -3.10 8.89 -7.29
CA THR A 228 -3.35 9.46 -8.62
C THR A 228 -2.20 10.37 -9.07
N ALA A 229 -1.68 11.22 -8.17
CA ALA A 229 -0.52 12.07 -8.44
C ALA A 229 0.73 11.25 -8.81
N CYS A 230 1.03 10.17 -8.09
CA CYS A 230 2.15 9.29 -8.41
C CYS A 230 1.98 8.57 -9.75
N ARG A 231 0.76 8.18 -10.13
CA ARG A 231 0.48 7.61 -11.47
C ARG A 231 0.65 8.64 -12.58
N ALA A 232 0.19 9.87 -12.37
CA ALA A 232 0.41 10.96 -13.31
C ALA A 232 1.91 11.22 -13.49
N LEU A 233 2.69 11.28 -12.40
CA LEU A 233 4.15 11.40 -12.44
C LEU A 233 4.80 10.24 -13.19
N ALA A 234 4.36 9.01 -12.95
CA ALA A 234 4.84 7.82 -13.67
C ALA A 234 4.58 7.95 -15.18
N PHE A 235 3.37 8.35 -15.57
CA PHE A 235 3.01 8.57 -16.98
C PHE A 235 3.86 9.67 -17.63
N PHE A 236 4.05 10.82 -16.97
CA PHE A 236 4.94 11.88 -17.46
C PHE A 236 6.40 11.43 -17.54
N GLY A 237 6.86 10.64 -16.57
CA GLY A 237 8.18 10.00 -16.60
C GLY A 237 8.34 9.10 -17.82
N MET A 238 7.31 8.33 -18.15
CA MET A 238 7.30 7.46 -19.33
C MET A 238 7.41 8.25 -20.64
N LEU A 239 6.78 9.42 -20.74
CA LEU A 239 6.82 10.28 -21.92
C LEU A 239 8.17 11.01 -22.06
N THR A 240 8.79 11.42 -20.96
CA THR A 240 10.08 12.14 -20.97
C THR A 240 11.25 11.23 -21.28
N LEU A 241 11.27 10.00 -20.77
CA LEU A 241 12.26 8.96 -21.09
C LEU A 241 12.21 8.48 -22.55
N GLN A 242 11.19 8.87 -23.33
CA GLN A 242 11.14 8.61 -24.78
C GLN A 242 11.87 9.65 -25.63
N LYS A 243 12.12 10.85 -25.09
CA LYS A 243 12.79 11.93 -25.82
C LYS A 243 14.32 11.82 -25.80
N LYS A 244 14.86 10.89 -25.01
CA LYS A 244 16.29 10.53 -24.94
C LYS A 244 16.51 9.18 -25.61
#